data_AF-A0A1M6TRW5-F1
#
_entry.id   AF-A0A1M6TRW5-F1
#
_cell.length_a   1.000
_cell.length_b   1.000
_cell.length_c   1.000
_cell.angle_alpha   90.00
_cell.angle_beta   90.00
_cell.angle_gamma   90.00
#
_symmetry.space_group_name_H-M   'P 1'
#
loop_
_entity.id
_entity.type
_entity.pdbx_description
1 polymer ?
#
loop_
_entity_poly.entity_id
_entity_poly.type
_entity_poly.pdbx_seq_one_letter_code
_entity_poly.pdbx_strand_id
1 'polypeptide(L)'
;GQIEISNNRAERAIKPFVIGRKNFLFCKSPKGATASSIIYSVVETAKANNLSPFHYLNYLFEQLPNIDINDIKQLDQLLPWSDNIPDICRVGPNK
;
A
#
# COMPACT_ATOMS: atom_id res chain seq x y z
N GLY A 1 13.82 10.46 18.61
CA GLY A 1 13.65 9.11 18.03
C GLY A 1 12.81 8.27 18.96
N GLN A 2 11.59 7.93 18.57
CA GLN A 2 10.73 7.00 19.31
C GLN A 2 10.57 5.74 18.46
N ILE A 3 11.53 4.83 18.59
CA ILE A 3 11.38 3.48 18.04
C ILE A 3 10.89 2.64 19.21
N GLU A 4 9.68 2.11 19.08
CA GLU A 4 9.11 1.21 20.09
C GLU A 4 10.01 -0.03 20.20
N ILE A 5 10.42 -0.39 21.43
CA ILE A 5 11.27 -1.58 21.68
C ILE A 5 10.53 -2.90 21.33
N SER A 6 9.20 -2.82 21.20
CA SER A 6 8.34 -3.96 20.95
C SER A 6 8.01 -4.12 19.47
N ASN A 7 8.17 -5.34 18.96
CA ASN A 7 7.81 -5.73 17.59
C ASN A 7 6.29 -5.82 17.33
N ASN A 8 5.47 -5.49 18.32
CA ASN A 8 4.01 -5.66 18.31
C ASN A 8 3.35 -4.95 17.10
N ARG A 9 3.87 -3.79 16.68
CA ARG A 9 3.35 -3.07 15.50
C ARG A 9 3.62 -3.83 14.20
N ALA A 10 4.83 -4.36 14.02
CA ALA A 10 5.16 -5.15 12.84
C ALA A 10 4.41 -6.50 12.84
N GLU A 11 4.27 -7.14 14.00
CA GLU A 11 3.48 -8.36 14.16
C GLU A 11 2.01 -8.16 13.80
N ARG A 12 1.41 -7.04 14.23
CA ARG A 12 0.03 -6.69 13.85
C ARG A 12 -0.11 -6.43 12.35
N ALA A 13 0.87 -5.78 11.73
CA ALA A 13 0.85 -5.51 10.28
C ALA A 13 1.01 -6.78 9.43
N ILE A 14 1.82 -7.75 9.87
CA ILE A 14 2.03 -9.00 9.11
C ILE A 14 0.94 -10.05 9.37
N LYS A 15 0.22 -9.98 10.50
CA LYS A 15 -0.79 -10.97 10.90
C LYS A 15 -1.89 -11.21 9.85
N PRO A 16 -2.51 -10.20 9.21
CA PRO A 16 -3.56 -10.45 8.23
C PRO A 16 -2.98 -10.99 6.91
N PHE A 17 -1.73 -10.69 6.56
CA PHE A 17 -1.02 -11.37 5.45
C PHE A 17 -0.82 -12.86 5.74
N VAL A 18 -0.34 -13.21 6.94
CA VAL A 18 -0.11 -14.60 7.36
C VAL A 18 -1.40 -15.40 7.39
N ILE A 19 -2.51 -14.80 7.82
CA ILE A 19 -3.84 -15.41 7.80
C ILE A 19 -4.36 -15.55 6.37
N GLY A 20 -4.22 -14.49 5.56
CA GLY A 20 -4.71 -14.42 4.17
C GLY A 20 -4.01 -15.38 3.20
N ARG A 21 -2.70 -15.65 3.39
CA ARG A 21 -1.93 -16.54 2.50
C ARG A 21 -2.54 -17.93 2.34
N LYS A 22 -3.28 -18.41 3.35
CA LYS A 22 -3.94 -19.73 3.33
C LYS A 22 -5.09 -19.77 2.32
N ASN A 23 -5.64 -18.60 1.97
CA ASN A 23 -6.74 -18.41 1.02
C ASN A 23 -6.29 -17.81 -0.32
N PHE A 24 -5.01 -17.49 -0.50
CA PHE A 24 -4.49 -16.89 -1.73
C PHE A 24 -4.10 -17.98 -2.73
N LEU A 25 -4.93 -18.14 -3.77
CA LEU A 25 -4.78 -19.13 -4.85
C LEU A 25 -3.39 -19.14 -5.53
N PHE A 26 -2.66 -18.02 -5.49
CA PHE A 26 -1.39 -17.84 -6.19
C PHE A 26 -0.15 -17.73 -5.28
N CYS A 27 -0.30 -17.83 -3.95
CA CYS A 27 0.82 -17.80 -3.00
C CYS A 27 1.64 -19.11 -2.94
N LYS A 28 1.36 -20.09 -3.80
CA LYS A 28 2.04 -21.40 -3.83
C LYS A 28 3.38 -21.38 -4.58
N SER A 29 3.62 -20.36 -5.41
CA SER A 29 4.89 -20.21 -6.15
C SER A 29 5.72 -19.05 -5.58
N PRO A 30 7.07 -19.09 -5.68
CA PRO A 30 7.92 -17.97 -5.25
C PRO A 30 7.54 -16.65 -5.93
N LYS A 31 7.25 -16.69 -7.23
CA LYS A 31 6.83 -15.51 -8.00
C LYS A 31 5.50 -14.93 -7.47
N GLY A 32 4.53 -15.78 -7.16
CA GLY A 32 3.24 -15.35 -6.62
C GLY A 32 3.33 -14.85 -5.17
N ALA A 33 4.25 -15.41 -4.37
CA ALA A 33 4.55 -14.89 -3.05
C ALA A 33 5.15 -13.47 -3.12
N THR A 34 6.10 -13.24 -4.03
CA THR A 34 6.70 -11.91 -4.26
C THR A 34 5.67 -10.89 -4.76
N ALA A 35 4.83 -11.25 -5.73
CA ALA A 35 3.78 -10.35 -6.20
C ALA A 35 2.80 -9.97 -5.07
N SER A 36 2.40 -10.96 -4.26
CA SER A 36 1.48 -10.74 -3.13
C SER A 36 2.10 -9.87 -2.05
N SER A 37 3.40 -10.03 -1.75
CA SER A 37 4.08 -9.22 -0.75
C SER A 37 4.22 -7.76 -1.19
N ILE A 38 4.49 -7.50 -2.47
CA ILE A 38 4.54 -6.15 -3.04
C ILE A 38 3.19 -5.45 -2.89
N ILE A 39 2.10 -6.09 -3.33
CA ILE A 39 0.75 -5.50 -3.23
C ILE A 39 0.40 -5.21 -1.77
N TYR A 40 0.69 -6.14 -0.86
CA TYR A 40 0.41 -5.95 0.56
C TYR A 40 1.20 -4.78 1.15
N SER A 41 2.46 -4.63 0.74
CA SER A 41 3.31 -3.54 1.20
C SER A 41 2.74 -2.18 0.77
N VAL A 42 2.26 -2.05 -0.48
CA VAL A 42 1.59 -0.84 -0.97
C VAL A 42 0.30 -0.56 -0.19
N VAL A 43 -0.52 -1.57 0.06
CA VAL A 43 -1.76 -1.45 0.83
C VAL A 43 -1.51 -0.99 2.27
N GLU A 44 -0.55 -1.60 2.96
CA GLU A 44 -0.20 -1.21 4.33
C GLU A 44 0.39 0.20 4.38
N THR A 45 1.17 0.59 3.37
CA THR A 45 1.69 1.97 3.25
C THR A 45 0.56 2.97 3.02
N ALA A 46 -0.43 2.66 2.19
CA ALA A 46 -1.60 3.51 1.98
C ALA A 46 -2.40 3.70 3.27
N LYS A 47 -2.66 2.61 4.02
CA LYS A 47 -3.32 2.70 5.33
C LYS A 47 -2.54 3.54 6.33
N ALA A 48 -1.21 3.39 6.37
CA ALA A 48 -0.35 4.17 7.25
C ALA A 48 -0.39 5.69 6.96
N ASN A 49 -0.73 6.06 5.72
CA ASN A 49 -0.93 7.46 5.30
C ASN A 49 -2.41 7.90 5.32
N ASN A 50 -3.29 7.17 6.01
CA ASN A 50 -4.73 7.46 6.11
C ASN A 50 -5.46 7.47 4.75
N LEU A 51 -5.01 6.66 3.80
CA LEU A 51 -5.66 6.49 2.51
C LEU A 51 -6.53 5.22 2.49
N SER A 52 -7.64 5.28 1.76
CA SER A 52 -8.48 4.13 1.45
C SER A 52 -7.74 3.27 0.42
N PRO A 53 -7.32 2.03 0.75
CA PRO A 53 -6.50 1.23 -0.14
C PRO A 53 -7.16 0.96 -1.49
N PHE A 54 -8.49 0.82 -1.52
CA PHE A 54 -9.22 0.56 -2.75
C PHE A 54 -9.17 1.76 -3.71
N HIS A 55 -9.52 2.95 -3.22
CA HIS A 55 -9.50 4.16 -4.05
C HIS A 55 -8.08 4.54 -4.46
N TYR A 56 -7.11 4.38 -3.56
CA TYR A 56 -5.71 4.64 -3.86
C TYR A 56 -5.15 3.71 -4.95
N LEU A 57 -5.45 2.41 -4.89
CA LEU A 57 -5.01 1.47 -5.94
C LEU A 57 -5.66 1.77 -7.30
N ASN A 58 -6.96 2.13 -7.32
CA ASN A 58 -7.62 2.53 -8.57
C ASN A 58 -6.97 3.78 -9.16
N TYR A 59 -6.73 4.81 -8.34
CA TYR A 59 -6.03 6.02 -8.76
C TYR A 59 -4.63 5.70 -9.30
N LEU A 60 -3.87 4.85 -8.61
CA LEU A 60 -2.55 4.43 -9.05
C LEU A 60 -2.60 3.74 -10.42
N PHE A 61 -3.54 2.82 -10.63
CA PHE A 61 -3.68 2.11 -11.90
C PHE A 61 -4.19 3.00 -13.05
N GLU A 62 -4.95 4.05 -12.75
CA GLU A 62 -5.37 5.03 -13.75
C GLU A 62 -4.25 6.01 -14.13
N GLN A 63 -3.41 6.42 -13.17
CA GLN A 63 -2.37 7.43 -13.41
C GLN A 63 -1.04 6.84 -13.89
N LEU A 64 -0.63 5.66 -13.40
CA LEU A 64 0.63 5.03 -13.76
C LEU A 64 0.87 4.90 -15.28
N PRO A 65 -0.12 4.50 -16.11
CA PRO A 65 0.07 4.40 -17.55
C PRO A 65 0.25 5.76 -18.25
N ASN A 66 -0.17 6.85 -17.61
CA ASN A 66 -0.17 8.20 -18.16
C ASN A 66 1.08 9.01 -17.80
N ILE A 67 1.95 8.49 -16.92
CA ILE A 67 3.18 9.17 -16.48
C ILE A 67 4.43 8.51 -17.04
N ASP A 68 5.50 9.28 -17.20
CA ASP A 68 6.81 8.72 -17.49
C ASP A 68 7.45 8.24 -16.18
N ILE A 69 7.65 6.93 -16.06
CA ILE A 69 8.22 6.29 -14.87
C ILE A 69 9.67 6.77 -14.62
N ASN A 70 10.33 7.30 -15.66
CA ASN A 70 11.69 7.85 -15.53
C ASN A 70 11.69 9.28 -14.95
N ASP A 71 10.55 9.97 -14.93
CA ASP A 71 10.42 11.28 -14.29
C ASP A 71 10.07 11.12 -12.81
N ILE A 72 11.10 11.20 -11.97
CA ILE A 72 11.02 11.07 -10.52
C ILE A 72 10.03 12.06 -9.91
N LYS A 73 9.87 13.26 -10.49
CA LYS A 73 8.96 14.28 -9.95
C LYS A 73 7.49 13.90 -10.14
N GLN A 74 7.15 13.30 -11.28
CA GLN A 74 5.80 12.81 -11.53
C GLN A 74 5.49 11.60 -10.65
N LEU A 75 6.48 10.72 -10.47
CA LEU A 75 6.34 9.55 -9.61
C LEU A 75 6.10 9.94 -8.14
N ASP A 76 6.85 10.91 -7.62
CA ASP A 76 6.73 11.38 -6.24
C ASP A 76 5.33 11.93 -5.93
N GLN A 77 4.65 12.50 -6.94
CA GLN A 77 3.27 13.00 -6.79
C GLN A 77 2.24 11.88 -6.59
N LEU A 78 2.53 10.65 -7.04
CA LEU A 78 1.65 9.50 -6.90
C LEU A 78 1.89 8.71 -5.60
N LEU A 79 2.97 9.00 -4.88
CA LEU A 79 3.32 8.29 -3.65
C LEU A 79 2.33 8.62 -2.53
N PRO A 80 2.12 7.69 -1.57
CA PRO A 80 1.01 7.79 -0.62
C PRO A 80 1.14 8.92 0.41
N TRP A 81 2.29 9.59 0.50
CA TRP A 81 2.53 10.77 1.32
C TRP A 81 2.45 12.09 0.53
N SER A 82 2.15 12.04 -0.76
CA SER A 82 2.02 13.22 -1.62
C SER A 82 0.77 14.03 -1.28
N ASP A 83 0.90 15.36 -1.32
CA ASP A 83 -0.22 16.28 -1.14
C ASP A 83 -1.18 16.29 -2.34
N ASN A 84 -0.75 15.80 -3.51
CA ASN A 84 -1.51 15.82 -4.76
C ASN A 84 -2.54 14.67 -4.89
N ILE A 85 -2.61 13.77 -3.91
CA ILE A 85 -3.54 12.65 -3.93
C ILE A 85 -4.97 13.20 -3.79
N PRO A 86 -5.93 12.76 -4.64
CA PRO A 86 -7.29 13.28 -4.61
C PRO A 86 -8.01 12.89 -3.31
N ASP A 87 -8.90 13.77 -2.84
CA ASP A 87 -9.60 13.63 -1.56
C ASP A 87 -10.48 12.36 -1.49
N ILE A 88 -10.92 11.82 -2.62
CA ILE A 88 -11.64 10.54 -2.69
C ILE A 88 -10.82 9.36 -2.14
N CYS A 89 -9.49 9.47 -2.19
CA CYS A 89 -8.57 8.45 -1.67
C CYS A 89 -8.29 8.65 -0.18
N ARG A 90 -8.57 9.82 0.39
CA ARG A 90 -8.36 10.09 1.81
C ARG A 90 -9.51 9.47 2.59
N VAL A 91 -9.18 8.70 3.61
CA VAL A 91 -10.19 8.26 4.57
C VAL A 91 -10.59 9.52 5.34
N GLY A 92 -11.82 9.98 5.15
CA GLY A 92 -12.36 11.11 5.93
C GLY A 92 -12.16 10.85 7.43
N PRO A 93 -12.14 11.89 8.28
CA PRO A 93 -11.98 11.71 9.71
C PRO A 93 -13.08 10.76 10.19
N ASN A 94 -12.70 9.54 10.55
CA ASN A 94 -13.65 8.54 11.03
C ASN A 94 -14.37 9.13 12.25
N LYS A 95 -15.70 9.12 12.20
CA LYS A 95 -16.56 9.22 13.38
C LYS A 95 -16.29 8.05 14.33
#